data_AF-A0A5M4AD36-F1
#
_entry.id   AF-A0A5M4AD36-F1
#
_cell.length_a   1.000
_cell.length_b   1.000
_cell.length_c   1.000
_cell.angle_alpha   90.00
_cell.angle_beta   90.00
_cell.angle_gamma   90.00
#
_symmetry.space_group_name_H-M   'P 1'
#
loop_
_entity.id
_entity.type
_entity.pdbx_description
1 polymer ?
#
loop_
_entity_poly.entity_id
_entity_poly.type
_entity_poly.pdbx_seq_one_letter_code
_entity_poly.pdbx_strand_id
1 'polypeptide(L)'
;MNGGTEENPAYQIGSPIFDKVIIHLNPEYYPGKTFEIECNNNTPDNVFVRTIQLNNAPVKLYAITHEDIVNGGILKLEMANSRPPTELVHN
;
A
#
# COMPACT_ATOMS: atom_id res chain seq x y z
N MET A 1 -0.86 -5.02 -15.43
CA MET A 1 0.31 -4.33 -14.87
C MET A 1 1.40 -4.38 -15.93
N ASN A 2 1.57 -3.30 -16.69
CA ASN A 2 2.45 -3.24 -17.87
C ASN A 2 3.88 -2.82 -17.50
N GLY A 3 4.42 -3.34 -16.39
CA GLY A 3 5.79 -3.04 -15.95
C GLY A 3 6.07 -1.56 -15.66
N GLY A 4 5.04 -0.75 -15.37
CA GLY A 4 5.18 0.67 -15.05
C GLY A 4 5.22 1.62 -16.27
N THR A 5 4.96 1.14 -17.48
CA THR A 5 4.91 1.98 -18.70
C THR A 5 3.52 2.53 -19.03
N GLU A 6 2.61 2.49 -18.05
CA GLU A 6 1.25 3.01 -18.20
C GLU A 6 1.26 4.53 -17.96
N GLU A 7 0.34 5.26 -18.58
CA GLU A 7 0.18 6.71 -18.32
C GLU A 7 -0.12 6.98 -16.83
N ASN A 8 -0.89 6.07 -16.20
CA ASN A 8 -1.22 6.11 -14.78
C ASN A 8 -0.79 4.80 -14.09
N PRO A 9 0.49 4.64 -13.71
CA PRO A 9 0.98 3.40 -13.12
C PRO A 9 0.29 3.10 -11.79
N ALA A 10 -0.07 1.83 -11.60
CA ALA A 10 -0.60 1.31 -10.33
C ALA A 10 0.29 0.20 -9.78
N TYR A 11 0.39 0.14 -8.45
CA TYR A 11 1.18 -0.83 -7.70
C TYR A 11 0.24 -1.73 -6.92
N GLN A 12 0.36 -3.05 -7.10
CA GLN A 12 -0.40 -4.01 -6.30
C GLN A 12 0.27 -4.21 -4.94
N ILE A 13 -0.56 -4.26 -3.90
CA ILE A 13 -0.14 -4.47 -2.52
C ILE A 13 -0.02 -5.97 -2.28
N GLY A 14 1.20 -6.40 -1.98
CA GLY A 14 1.51 -7.78 -1.59
C GLY A 14 1.53 -7.98 -0.07
N SER A 15 2.26 -9.02 0.36
CA SER A 15 2.53 -9.28 1.77
C SER A 15 3.89 -8.65 2.16
N PRO A 16 3.91 -7.65 3.05
CA PRO A 16 5.13 -6.95 3.45
C PRO A 16 6.03 -7.81 4.35
N ILE A 17 7.35 -7.67 4.19
CA ILE A 17 8.36 -8.37 5.02
C ILE A 17 8.91 -7.51 6.17
N PHE A 18 8.35 -6.32 6.38
CA PHE A 18 8.79 -5.31 7.33
C PHE A 18 7.60 -4.76 8.12
N ASP A 19 7.85 -4.23 9.32
CA ASP A 19 6.81 -3.57 10.12
C ASP A 19 6.61 -2.11 9.68
N LYS A 20 7.69 -1.41 9.37
CA LYS A 20 7.65 -0.01 8.92
C LYS A 20 8.75 0.29 7.93
N VAL A 21 8.42 1.07 6.90
CA VAL A 21 9.40 1.70 6.00
C VAL A 21 9.00 3.15 5.73
N ILE A 22 10.02 4.01 5.58
CA ILE A 22 9.86 5.40 5.20
C ILE A 22 10.62 5.62 3.90
N ILE A 23 9.89 5.94 2.84
CA ILE A 23 10.45 6.30 1.53
C ILE A 23 10.60 7.81 1.50
N HIS A 24 11.84 8.27 1.34
CA HIS A 24 12.11 9.70 1.15
C HIS A 24 11.99 10.03 -0.34
N LEU A 25 11.06 10.91 -0.67
CA LEU A 25 10.78 11.33 -2.05
C LEU A 25 11.71 12.47 -2.44
N ASN A 26 12.18 12.46 -3.69
CA ASN A 26 13.01 13.54 -4.19
C ASN A 26 12.14 14.81 -4.41
N PRO A 27 12.44 15.93 -3.72
CA PRO A 27 11.64 17.15 -3.79
C PRO A 27 11.72 17.86 -5.16
N GLU A 28 12.71 17.55 -6.00
CA GLU A 28 12.79 18.06 -7.36
C GLU A 28 11.69 17.48 -8.26
N TYR A 29 11.26 16.24 -7.98
CA TYR A 29 10.29 15.53 -8.80
C TYR A 29 8.91 15.39 -8.14
N TYR A 30 8.86 15.33 -6.81
CA TYR A 30 7.65 14.94 -6.07
C TYR A 30 7.35 15.85 -4.88
N PRO A 31 6.08 16.26 -4.67
CA PRO A 31 5.71 17.21 -3.62
C PRO A 31 5.65 16.58 -2.22
N GLY A 32 5.45 15.26 -2.11
CA GLY A 32 5.04 14.59 -0.88
C GLY A 32 6.07 14.46 0.23
N LYS A 33 7.35 14.79 -0.03
CA LYS A 33 8.52 14.62 0.87
C LYS A 33 8.78 13.18 1.34
N THR A 34 7.80 12.52 1.94
CA THR A 34 7.90 11.15 2.48
C THR A 34 6.62 10.36 2.23
N PHE A 35 6.79 9.08 1.94
CA PHE A 35 5.71 8.09 1.93
C PHE A 35 6.05 6.98 2.92
N GLU A 36 5.19 6.80 3.92
CA GLU A 36 5.37 5.82 5.00
C GLU A 36 4.46 4.63 4.77
N ILE A 37 4.98 3.42 5.01
CA ILE A 37 4.18 2.20 5.04
C ILE A 37 4.31 1.59 6.42
N GLU A 38 3.19 1.40 7.10
CA GLU A 38 3.08 0.82 8.43
C GLU A 38 2.27 -0.47 8.38
N CYS A 39 2.82 -1.57 8.86
CA CYS A 39 2.23 -2.90 8.83
C CYS A 39 1.99 -3.38 10.25
N ASN A 40 0.73 -3.41 10.65
CA ASN A 40 0.32 -3.90 11.96
C ASN A 40 0.11 -5.41 11.92
N ASN A 41 0.43 -6.08 13.03
CA ASN A 41 0.31 -7.52 13.16
C ASN A 41 1.12 -8.29 12.11
N ASN A 42 2.23 -7.74 11.60
CA ASN A 42 3.06 -8.40 10.61
C ASN A 42 3.94 -9.48 11.25
N THR A 43 3.48 -10.72 11.23
CA THR A 43 4.19 -11.88 11.76
C THR A 43 4.35 -12.94 10.68
N PRO A 44 5.26 -13.92 10.84
CA PRO A 44 5.39 -15.03 9.88
C PRO A 44 4.09 -15.79 9.60
N ASP A 45 3.15 -15.81 10.55
CA ASP A 45 1.85 -16.45 10.41
C ASP A 45 0.80 -15.53 9.76
N ASN A 46 0.94 -14.20 9.92
CA ASN A 46 -0.02 -13.20 9.47
C ASN A 46 0.32 -12.70 8.05
N VAL A 47 0.15 -13.57 7.06
CA VAL A 47 0.57 -13.29 5.68
C VAL A 47 -0.47 -12.54 4.84
N PHE A 48 -1.72 -12.45 5.29
CA PHE A 48 -2.82 -11.85 4.53
C PHE A 48 -3.07 -10.39 4.92
N VAL A 49 -3.19 -9.51 3.93
CA VAL A 49 -3.66 -8.13 4.16
C VAL A 49 -5.17 -8.16 4.39
N ARG A 50 -5.61 -7.64 5.55
CA ARG A 50 -7.02 -7.58 5.97
C ARG A 50 -7.66 -6.22 5.66
N THR A 51 -6.94 -5.14 5.96
CA THR A 51 -7.38 -3.78 5.62
C THR A 51 -6.21 -2.96 5.11
N ILE A 52 -6.53 -1.99 4.24
CA ILE A 52 -5.58 -1.06 3.66
C ILE A 52 -6.18 0.33 3.83
N GLN A 53 -5.40 1.25 4.38
CA GLN A 53 -5.78 2.65 4.50
C GLN A 53 -4.67 3.55 3.97
N LEU A 54 -5.01 4.46 3.06
CA LEU A 54 -4.13 5.52 2.60
C LEU A 54 -4.62 6.83 3.22
N ASN A 55 -3.77 7.49 4.02
CA ASN A 55 -4.13 8.75 4.70
C ASN A 55 -5.46 8.67 5.49
N ASN A 56 -5.68 7.53 6.15
CA ASN A 56 -6.91 7.16 6.90
C ASN A 56 -8.16 6.91 6.03
N ALA A 57 -8.04 6.90 4.69
CA ALA A 57 -9.12 6.52 3.79
C ALA A 57 -8.96 5.04 3.34
N PRO A 58 -10.04 4.23 3.33
CA PRO A 58 -9.96 2.83 2.96
C PRO A 58 -9.67 2.62 1.47
N VAL A 59 -8.76 1.69 1.15
CA VAL A 59 -8.43 1.28 -0.23
C VAL A 59 -9.06 -0.09 -0.50
N LYS A 60 -9.83 -0.22 -1.59
CA LYS A 60 -10.58 -1.46 -1.91
C LYS A 60 -9.86 -2.39 -2.88
N LEU A 61 -9.09 -1.86 -3.82
CA LEU A 61 -8.57 -2.62 -4.96
C LEU A 61 -7.21 -3.29 -4.73
N TYR A 62 -6.72 -3.35 -3.47
CA TYR A 62 -5.35 -3.81 -3.15
C TYR A 62 -4.28 -3.15 -4.04
N ALA A 63 -4.52 -1.92 -4.47
CA ALA A 63 -3.64 -1.18 -5.33
C ALA A 63 -3.70 0.31 -5.00
N ILE A 64 -2.56 0.98 -5.17
CA ILE A 64 -2.43 2.43 -5.09
C ILE A 64 -1.75 2.92 -6.37
N THR A 65 -2.04 4.15 -6.77
CA THR A 65 -1.44 4.78 -7.95
C THR A 65 -0.06 5.34 -7.63
N HIS A 66 0.72 5.65 -8.66
CA HIS A 66 1.96 6.42 -8.48
C HIS A 66 1.67 7.80 -7.87
N GLU A 67 0.57 8.45 -8.27
CA GLU A 67 0.15 9.74 -7.75
C GLU A 67 -0.09 9.70 -6.23
N ASP A 68 -0.75 8.65 -5.74
CA ASP A 68 -0.97 8.40 -4.31
C ASP A 68 0.35 8.35 -3.52
N ILE A 69 1.41 7.76 -4.10
CA ILE A 69 2.72 7.62 -3.46
C ILE A 69 3.45 8.96 -3.44
N VAL A 70 3.51 9.66 -4.58
CA VAL A 70 4.34 10.86 -4.74
C VAL A 70 3.76 12.11 -4.07
N ASN A 71 2.45 12.10 -3.81
CA ASN A 71 1.80 13.09 -2.94
C ASN A 71 2.15 12.90 -1.46
N GLY A 72 2.79 11.77 -1.11
CA GLY A 72 3.24 11.45 0.23
C GLY A 72 2.10 11.04 1.15
N GLY A 73 2.46 10.75 2.40
CA GLY A 73 1.52 10.34 3.44
C GLY A 73 1.78 8.94 3.99
N ILE A 74 0.74 8.28 4.49
CA ILE A 74 0.87 7.02 5.24
C ILE A 74 -0.08 5.96 4.67
N LEU A 75 0.49 4.83 4.26
CA LEU A 75 -0.21 3.59 3.94
C LEU A 75 -0.18 2.67 5.16
N LYS A 76 -1.33 2.40 5.77
CA LYS A 76 -1.48 1.47 6.90
C LYS A 76 -2.07 0.15 6.42
N LEU A 77 -1.39 -0.93 6.75
CA LEU A 77 -1.78 -2.30 6.46
C LEU A 77 -2.08 -3.03 7.77
N GLU A 78 -3.22 -3.70 7.82
CA GLU A 78 -3.56 -4.62 8.91
C GLU A 78 -3.38 -6.06 8.41
N MET A 79 -2.49 -6.82 9.03
CA MET A 79 -2.17 -8.19 8.63
C MET A 79 -2.99 -9.22 9.43
N ALA A 80 -3.23 -10.40 8.84
CA ALA A 80 -4.01 -11.48 9.45
C ALA A 80 -3.52 -12.87 9.02
N ASN A 81 -3.78 -13.88 9.84
CA ASN A 81 -3.46 -15.29 9.57
C ASN A 81 -4.50 -16.04 8.73
N SER A 82 -5.55 -15.35 8.27
CA SER A 82 -6.63 -15.95 7.49
C SER A 82 -6.99 -15.10 6.28
N ARG A 83 -7.37 -15.78 5.20
CA ARG A 83 -7.73 -15.15 3.93
C ARG A 83 -8.90 -14.17 4.12
N PRO A 84 -8.85 -12.95 3.53
CA PRO A 84 -9.98 -12.05 3.54
C PRO A 84 -11.17 -12.65 2.79
N PRO A 85 -12.42 -12.38 3.21
CA PRO A 85 -13.61 -12.83 2.49
C PRO A 85 -13.60 -12.35 1.04
N THR A 86 -14.06 -13.21 0.12
CA THR A 86 -14.02 -13.00 -1.34
C THR A 86 -14.81 -11.77 -1.83
N GLU A 87 -15.60 -11.11 -0.98
CA GLU A 87 -16.37 -9.92 -1.35
C GLU A 87 -15.54 -8.63 -1.50
N LEU A 88 -14.26 -8.66 -1.10
CA LEU A 88 -13.37 -7.49 -1.19
C LEU A 88 -12.58 -7.41 -2.52
N VAL A 89 -12.71 -8.38 -3.43
CA VAL A 89 -11.83 -8.48 -4.62
C VAL A 89 -12.49 -8.05 -5.93
N HIS A 90 -13.80 -7.80 -6.00
CA HIS A 90 -14.49 -7.39 -7.23
C HIS A 90 -15.51 -6.29 -6.90
N ASN A 91 -15.16 -5.03 -7.15
CA ASN A 91 -16.06 -3.93 -7.50
C ASN A 91 -15.23 -2.76 -8.01
#